data_AF-A0A929TIU9-F1
#
_entry.id   AF-A0A929TIU9-F1
#
_cell.length_a   1.000
_cell.length_b   1.000
_cell.length_c   1.000
_cell.angle_alpha   90.00
_cell.angle_beta   90.00
_cell.angle_gamma   90.00
#
_symmetry.space_group_name_H-M   'P 1'
#
loop_
_entity.id
_entity.type
_entity.pdbx_description
1 polymer ?
#
loop_
_entity_poly.entity_id
_entity_poly.type
_entity_poly.pdbx_seq_one_letter_code
_entity_poly.pdbx_strand_id
1 'polypeptide(L)'
;RRLRIGLLLTCLSSLAATMIMLINGMSLVNHYGMQMWKQQMLDSKPDTLDPNVFYRVETEGSATNYEMVWGMPTIHCFLSTVPAEIFNFYSGTIGFTRTVESNPPLRGEGLRAILSEKYYLWNHIISSDGEYGKGMGTYGFTEIQRDTGETEELVNQARDRKHGFRYFENKNFIPMGFVFRQYIYESEFDKLDKNQTDRALVKALILPDDTPKKYTEQMIHAGASDMTAITSDDEFDEECRNRAATSCTSFRTIHEKRISIKTDSGKEKTFSSYGGGFQATTSNLENRSLVYFSVPNLAGWKVYVDGREGTVLTADYGMMAVDVPKGIHEITALYQPPYLRAGLVASLSGILFAILYGVFCKVEKKRERGTR
;
A
#
# COMPACT_ATOMS: atom_id res chain seq x y z
N ARG A 1 22.41 -47.12 11.85
CA ARG A 1 23.27 -46.95 10.67
C ARG A 1 22.42 -46.72 9.42
N ARG A 2 21.57 -47.68 9.02
CA ARG A 2 20.60 -47.52 7.90
C ARG A 2 19.73 -46.25 7.97
N LEU A 3 19.15 -45.94 9.13
CA LEU A 3 18.33 -44.73 9.30
C LEU A 3 19.14 -43.41 9.19
N ARG A 4 20.42 -43.41 9.60
CA ARG A 4 21.29 -42.23 9.46
C ARG A 4 21.75 -42.06 8.01
N ILE A 5 22.02 -43.17 7.32
CA ILE A 5 22.35 -43.19 5.89
C ILE A 5 21.14 -42.72 5.07
N GLY A 6 19.93 -43.21 5.41
CA GLY A 6 18.69 -42.77 4.79
C GLY A 6 18.47 -41.27 4.93
N LEU A 7 18.58 -40.72 6.14
CA LEU A 7 18.47 -39.27 6.37
C LEU A 7 19.50 -38.47 5.55
N LEU A 8 20.76 -38.92 5.53
CA LEU A 8 21.84 -38.22 4.83
C LEU A 8 21.65 -38.26 3.31
N LEU A 9 21.19 -39.39 2.76
CA LEU A 9 20.82 -39.53 1.35
C LEU A 9 19.61 -38.67 0.99
N THR A 10 18.60 -38.59 1.87
CA THR A 10 17.45 -37.70 1.66
C THR A 10 17.91 -36.24 1.64
N CYS A 11 18.74 -35.80 2.59
CA CYS A 11 19.29 -34.44 2.58
C CYS A 11 20.10 -34.13 1.30
N LEU A 12 20.96 -35.06 0.87
CA LEU A 12 21.74 -34.91 -0.36
C LEU A 12 20.85 -34.87 -1.61
N SER A 13 19.82 -35.71 -1.66
CA SER A 13 18.85 -35.74 -2.77
C SER A 13 18.03 -34.44 -2.83
N SER A 14 17.58 -33.92 -1.69
CA SER A 14 16.89 -32.62 -1.63
C SER A 14 17.79 -31.47 -2.09
N LEU A 15 19.06 -31.46 -1.66
CA LEU A 15 20.05 -30.47 -2.12
C LEU A 15 20.30 -30.57 -3.63
N ALA A 16 20.52 -31.78 -4.15
CA ALA A 16 20.76 -32.00 -5.58
C ALA A 16 19.56 -31.58 -6.43
N ALA A 17 18.34 -31.96 -6.04
CA ALA A 17 17.12 -31.55 -6.73
C ALA A 17 16.96 -30.02 -6.75
N THR A 18 17.24 -29.35 -5.62
CA THR A 18 17.21 -27.89 -5.52
C THR A 18 18.24 -27.25 -6.45
N MET A 19 19.47 -27.76 -6.46
CA MET A 19 20.54 -27.22 -7.31
C MET A 19 20.26 -27.43 -8.81
N ILE A 20 19.70 -28.57 -9.20
CA ILE A 20 19.30 -28.83 -10.59
C ILE A 20 18.21 -27.83 -11.04
N MET A 21 17.22 -27.58 -10.18
CA MET A 21 16.21 -26.55 -10.46
C MET A 21 16.83 -25.16 -10.61
N LEU A 22 17.77 -24.78 -9.72
CA LEU A 22 18.45 -23.48 -9.80
C LEU A 22 19.28 -23.34 -11.09
N ILE A 23 20.04 -24.37 -11.46
CA ILE A 23 20.87 -24.36 -12.68
C ILE A 23 19.99 -24.27 -13.92
N ASN A 24 18.95 -25.09 -14.01
CA ASN A 24 18.02 -25.05 -15.14
C ASN A 24 17.27 -23.70 -15.19
N GLY A 25 16.84 -23.18 -14.04
CA GLY A 25 16.22 -21.86 -13.93
C GLY A 25 17.14 -20.73 -14.39
N MET A 26 18.41 -20.75 -13.99
CA MET A 26 19.42 -19.78 -14.45
C MET A 26 19.67 -19.89 -15.97
N SER A 27 19.62 -21.09 -16.54
CA SER A 27 19.79 -21.28 -17.99
C SER A 27 18.59 -20.84 -18.83
N LEU A 28 17.39 -20.82 -18.24
CA LEU A 28 16.15 -20.35 -18.88
C LEU A 28 16.12 -18.82 -19.02
N VAL A 29 16.79 -18.09 -18.12
CA VAL A 29 16.98 -16.64 -18.27
C VAL A 29 18.12 -16.41 -19.26
N ASN A 30 17.77 -16.29 -20.55
CA ASN A 30 18.74 -15.91 -21.58
C ASN A 30 19.49 -14.64 -21.13
N HIS A 31 20.81 -14.57 -21.39
CA HIS A 31 21.65 -13.43 -21.06
C HIS A 31 21.01 -12.10 -21.49
N TYR A 32 20.33 -12.09 -22.62
CA TYR A 32 19.53 -10.94 -23.07
C TYR A 32 18.46 -10.50 -22.06
N GLY A 33 17.64 -11.40 -21.53
CA GLY A 33 16.60 -11.08 -20.56
C GLY A 33 17.17 -10.55 -19.24
N MET A 34 18.33 -11.07 -18.82
CA MET A 34 19.06 -10.53 -17.66
C MET A 34 19.54 -9.09 -17.89
N GLN A 35 20.08 -8.80 -19.08
CA GLN A 35 20.51 -7.44 -19.43
C GLN A 35 19.33 -6.48 -19.50
N MET A 36 18.22 -6.89 -20.12
CA MET A 36 17.00 -6.08 -20.17
C MET A 36 16.44 -5.80 -18.78
N TRP A 37 16.34 -6.83 -17.92
CA TRP A 37 15.90 -6.65 -16.53
C TRP A 37 16.82 -5.70 -15.77
N LYS A 38 18.15 -5.86 -15.91
CA LYS A 38 19.11 -4.97 -15.27
C LYS A 38 18.94 -3.51 -15.74
N GLN A 39 18.84 -3.31 -17.05
CA GLN A 39 18.63 -2.01 -17.65
C GLN A 39 17.36 -1.36 -17.12
N GLN A 40 16.23 -2.08 -17.16
CA GLN A 40 14.90 -1.61 -16.82
C GLN A 40 14.68 -1.39 -15.31
N MET A 41 15.31 -2.20 -14.46
CA MET A 41 15.01 -2.22 -13.02
C MET A 41 16.10 -1.56 -12.17
N LEU A 42 17.37 -1.70 -12.56
CA LEU A 42 18.50 -1.21 -11.76
C LEU A 42 19.11 0.05 -12.35
N ASP A 43 19.34 0.07 -13.67
CA ASP A 43 20.09 1.14 -14.31
C ASP A 43 19.19 2.32 -14.74
N SER A 44 17.87 2.12 -14.79
CA SER A 44 16.87 3.15 -15.10
C SER A 44 15.91 3.44 -13.93
N LYS A 45 16.36 3.37 -12.68
CA LYS A 45 15.52 3.73 -11.54
C LYS A 45 15.05 5.21 -11.68
N PRO A 46 13.74 5.50 -11.56
CA PRO A 46 13.24 6.87 -11.59
C PRO A 46 13.80 7.72 -10.46
N ASP A 47 13.85 9.02 -10.70
CA ASP A 47 14.30 9.96 -9.70
C ASP A 47 13.28 10.10 -8.56
N THR A 48 13.77 10.51 -7.39
CA THR A 48 12.88 11.04 -6.34
C THR A 48 12.43 12.44 -6.74
N LEU A 49 11.11 12.64 -6.81
CA LEU A 49 10.52 13.89 -7.34
C LEU A 49 10.24 14.89 -6.23
N ASP A 50 9.75 14.44 -5.07
CA ASP A 50 9.48 15.30 -3.91
C ASP A 50 9.90 14.62 -2.59
N PRO A 51 11.10 14.87 -2.06
CA PRO A 51 11.57 14.18 -0.86
C PRO A 51 10.86 14.63 0.43
N ASN A 52 10.07 15.72 0.40
CA ASN A 52 9.50 16.33 1.60
C ASN A 52 8.07 15.90 1.88
N VAL A 53 7.41 15.29 0.90
CA VAL A 53 6.00 14.91 0.98
C VAL A 53 5.88 13.42 0.66
N PHE A 54 5.09 12.69 1.46
CA PHE A 54 4.72 11.33 1.09
C PHE A 54 3.73 11.38 -0.09
N TYR A 55 4.03 10.62 -1.14
CA TYR A 55 3.16 10.44 -2.28
C TYR A 55 3.20 8.99 -2.76
N ARG A 56 2.15 8.59 -3.49
CA ARG A 56 2.18 7.39 -4.33
C ARG A 56 2.41 7.77 -5.79
N VAL A 57 2.96 6.82 -6.53
CA VAL A 57 3.07 6.90 -7.99
C VAL A 57 2.21 5.84 -8.66
N GLU A 58 2.04 5.97 -9.97
CA GLU A 58 1.55 4.93 -10.87
C GLU A 58 2.50 4.84 -12.05
N THR A 59 2.92 3.63 -12.44
CA THR A 59 3.59 3.44 -13.74
C THR A 59 2.60 3.00 -14.81
N GLU A 60 2.95 3.24 -16.07
CA GLU A 60 2.21 2.67 -17.19
C GLU A 60 2.07 1.15 -17.03
N GLY A 61 0.92 0.58 -17.41
CA GLY A 61 0.62 -0.85 -17.23
C GLY A 61 1.64 -1.85 -17.83
N SER A 62 2.56 -1.40 -18.69
CA SER A 62 3.67 -2.20 -19.20
C SER A 62 4.79 -2.46 -18.17
N ALA A 63 4.85 -1.65 -17.10
CA ALA A 63 5.90 -1.64 -16.08
C ALA A 63 5.42 -2.23 -14.73
N THR A 64 4.76 -3.39 -14.78
CA THR A 64 4.15 -4.02 -13.60
C THR A 64 5.15 -4.32 -12.46
N ASN A 65 4.86 -3.78 -11.26
CA ASN A 65 5.65 -3.93 -10.01
C ASN A 65 7.02 -3.25 -10.01
N TYR A 66 7.32 -2.39 -10.97
CA TYR A 66 8.63 -1.74 -11.03
C TYR A 66 8.87 -0.83 -9.82
N GLU A 67 7.83 -0.11 -9.42
CA GLU A 67 7.79 0.78 -8.27
C GLU A 67 8.12 0.05 -6.97
N MET A 68 7.63 -1.18 -6.83
CA MET A 68 7.92 -2.02 -5.67
C MET A 68 9.41 -2.35 -5.56
N VAL A 69 10.07 -2.65 -6.70
CA VAL A 69 11.51 -2.92 -6.74
C VAL A 69 12.32 -1.65 -6.42
N TRP A 70 11.85 -0.49 -6.88
CA TRP A 70 12.49 0.78 -6.56
C TRP A 70 12.23 1.28 -5.13
N GLY A 71 11.30 0.65 -4.41
CA GLY A 71 10.85 1.05 -3.09
C GLY A 71 9.98 2.31 -3.10
N MET A 72 9.33 2.61 -4.23
CA MET A 72 8.41 3.74 -4.38
C MET A 72 6.99 3.32 -3.99
N PRO A 73 6.31 4.05 -3.08
CA PRO A 73 4.91 3.80 -2.80
C PRO A 73 4.07 3.95 -4.08
N THR A 74 3.16 3.01 -4.33
CA THR A 74 2.40 2.96 -5.58
C THR A 74 0.94 2.58 -5.35
N ILE A 75 0.06 3.02 -6.25
CA ILE A 75 -1.33 2.54 -6.35
C ILE A 75 -1.46 1.32 -7.29
N HIS A 76 -0.41 1.02 -8.05
CA HIS A 76 -0.33 -0.08 -9.00
C HIS A 76 0.45 -1.26 -8.42
N CYS A 77 -0.11 -2.47 -8.48
CA CYS A 77 0.66 -3.69 -8.16
C CYS A 77 0.02 -4.96 -8.71
N PHE A 78 0.83 -5.89 -9.20
CA PHE A 78 0.45 -7.26 -9.48
C PHE A 78 0.93 -8.17 -8.35
N LEU A 79 0.01 -8.58 -7.48
CA LEU A 79 0.34 -9.43 -6.35
C LEU A 79 -0.84 -10.36 -6.03
N SER A 80 -0.56 -11.66 -5.94
CA SER A 80 -1.56 -12.70 -5.65
C SER A 80 -2.13 -12.63 -4.24
N THR A 81 -1.45 -11.94 -3.32
CA THR A 81 -1.87 -11.80 -1.92
C THR A 81 -1.84 -10.34 -1.50
N VAL A 82 -3.02 -9.77 -1.28
CA VAL A 82 -3.19 -8.43 -0.69
C VAL A 82 -4.30 -8.49 0.38
N PRO A 83 -4.37 -7.51 1.29
CA PRO A 83 -5.53 -7.32 2.18
C PRO A 83 -6.87 -7.40 1.44
N ALA A 84 -7.86 -8.09 2.03
CA ALA A 84 -9.21 -8.22 1.45
C ALA A 84 -9.91 -6.86 1.33
N GLU A 85 -9.59 -5.96 2.25
CA GLU A 85 -10.06 -4.57 2.32
C GLU A 85 -9.72 -3.78 1.04
N ILE A 86 -8.64 -4.12 0.33
CA ILE A 86 -8.31 -3.50 -0.97
C ILE A 86 -9.34 -3.91 -2.04
N PHE A 87 -9.79 -5.17 -2.04
CA PHE A 87 -10.85 -5.61 -2.95
C PHE A 87 -12.18 -4.94 -2.63
N ASN A 88 -12.51 -4.82 -1.34
CA ASN A 88 -13.74 -4.17 -0.91
C ASN A 88 -13.73 -2.68 -1.27
N PHE A 89 -12.61 -1.98 -1.04
CA PHE A 89 -12.44 -0.58 -1.43
C PHE A 89 -12.69 -0.38 -2.92
N TYR A 90 -11.98 -1.11 -3.79
CA TYR A 90 -12.14 -0.94 -5.23
C TYR A 90 -13.53 -1.30 -5.75
N SER A 91 -14.09 -2.41 -5.26
CA SER A 91 -15.41 -2.87 -5.70
C SER A 91 -16.54 -1.98 -5.16
N GLY A 92 -16.45 -1.54 -3.90
CA GLY A 92 -17.44 -0.68 -3.26
C GLY A 92 -17.42 0.77 -3.74
N THR A 93 -16.25 1.33 -4.06
CA THR A 93 -16.12 2.74 -4.47
C THR A 93 -16.47 2.97 -5.94
N ILE A 94 -15.69 2.40 -6.86
CA ILE A 94 -15.78 2.65 -8.30
C ILE A 94 -16.24 1.42 -9.11
N GLY A 95 -16.63 0.33 -8.43
CA GLY A 95 -17.03 -0.91 -9.09
C GLY A 95 -15.88 -1.64 -9.80
N PHE A 96 -14.63 -1.36 -9.42
CA PHE A 96 -13.46 -2.00 -10.02
C PHE A 96 -13.22 -3.37 -9.38
N THR A 97 -13.31 -4.43 -10.19
CA THR A 97 -12.97 -5.77 -9.75
C THR A 97 -11.46 -5.99 -9.88
N ARG A 98 -10.75 -5.85 -8.75
CA ARG A 98 -9.35 -6.26 -8.66
C ARG A 98 -9.24 -7.76 -8.88
N THR A 99 -8.36 -8.19 -9.79
CA THR A 99 -8.00 -9.61 -9.95
C THR A 99 -6.73 -9.89 -9.13
N VAL A 100 -5.64 -10.27 -9.78
CA VAL A 100 -4.29 -10.32 -9.20
C VAL A 100 -3.57 -8.97 -9.28
N GLU A 101 -4.10 -8.04 -10.07
CA GLU A 101 -3.54 -6.72 -10.34
C GLU A 101 -4.43 -5.60 -9.80
N SER A 102 -3.86 -4.70 -9.01
CA SER A 102 -4.39 -3.36 -8.73
C SER A 102 -4.00 -2.45 -9.88
N ASN A 103 -4.89 -2.27 -10.86
CA ASN A 103 -4.69 -1.39 -12.00
C ASN A 103 -6.02 -0.68 -12.31
N PRO A 104 -6.36 0.37 -11.54
CA PRO A 104 -7.64 1.04 -11.71
C PRO A 104 -7.72 1.76 -13.06
N PRO A 105 -8.90 1.80 -13.71
CA PRO A 105 -9.04 2.41 -15.03
C PRO A 105 -8.65 3.89 -15.01
N LEU A 106 -8.18 4.41 -16.14
CA LEU A 106 -7.73 5.81 -16.29
C LEU A 106 -8.84 6.85 -16.00
N ARG A 107 -10.12 6.46 -16.07
CA ARG A 107 -11.24 7.32 -15.61
C ARG A 107 -11.28 7.54 -14.09
N GLY A 108 -10.40 6.88 -13.32
CA GLY A 108 -10.38 6.88 -11.86
C GLY A 108 -9.66 8.10 -11.28
N GLU A 109 -10.15 9.30 -11.55
CA GLU A 109 -9.53 10.57 -11.14
C GLU A 109 -9.69 10.84 -9.64
N GLY A 110 -10.92 10.70 -9.12
CA GLY A 110 -11.20 10.87 -7.70
C GLY A 110 -10.55 9.78 -6.86
N LEU A 111 -10.54 8.54 -7.36
CA LEU A 111 -9.79 7.44 -6.76
C LEU A 111 -8.30 7.79 -6.58
N ARG A 112 -7.64 8.28 -7.63
CA ARG A 112 -6.22 8.67 -7.60
C ARG A 112 -5.95 9.80 -6.62
N ALA A 113 -6.85 10.78 -6.55
CA ALA A 113 -6.78 11.87 -5.59
C ALA A 113 -6.81 11.36 -4.14
N ILE A 114 -7.80 10.52 -3.76
CA ILE A 114 -7.94 10.02 -2.37
C ILE A 114 -6.88 8.97 -2.00
N LEU A 115 -6.25 8.33 -2.98
CA LEU A 115 -5.10 7.45 -2.79
C LEU A 115 -3.77 8.20 -2.68
N SER A 116 -3.78 9.54 -2.66
CA SER A 116 -2.58 10.37 -2.57
C SER A 116 -1.58 10.06 -3.69
N GLU A 117 -2.07 9.81 -4.90
CA GLU A 117 -1.21 9.69 -6.08
C GLU A 117 -0.81 11.07 -6.57
N LYS A 118 0.50 11.30 -6.66
CA LYS A 118 1.05 12.57 -7.12
C LYS A 118 1.66 12.48 -8.51
N TYR A 119 2.24 11.34 -8.87
CA TYR A 119 2.98 11.22 -10.12
C TYR A 119 2.64 9.97 -10.90
N TYR A 120 2.39 10.16 -12.20
CA TYR A 120 2.35 9.08 -13.17
C TYR A 120 3.69 9.01 -13.93
N LEU A 121 4.23 7.81 -14.05
CA LEU A 121 5.57 7.52 -14.58
C LEU A 121 5.46 6.71 -15.87
N TRP A 122 5.86 7.30 -16.99
CA TRP A 122 5.87 6.60 -18.27
C TRP A 122 7.29 6.21 -18.66
N ASN A 123 7.56 4.90 -18.69
CA ASN A 123 8.83 4.34 -19.13
C ASN A 123 8.93 4.18 -20.66
N HIS A 124 9.55 5.15 -21.33
CA HIS A 124 9.82 5.17 -22.77
C HIS A 124 10.81 4.09 -23.24
N ILE A 125 11.58 3.46 -22.34
CA ILE A 125 12.46 2.32 -22.70
C ILE A 125 11.61 1.08 -23.06
N ILE A 126 10.42 0.97 -22.48
CA ILE A 126 9.54 -0.21 -22.61
C ILE A 126 8.42 0.05 -23.63
N SER A 127 7.85 1.26 -23.61
CA SER A 127 6.71 1.64 -24.43
C SER A 127 6.96 2.99 -25.09
N SER A 128 7.08 3.02 -26.42
CA SER A 128 7.31 4.26 -27.18
C SER A 128 6.09 5.17 -27.22
N ASP A 129 4.88 4.63 -27.01
CA ASP A 129 3.65 5.36 -27.28
C ASP A 129 2.78 5.56 -26.03
N GLY A 130 3.10 4.93 -24.90
CA GLY A 130 2.49 5.22 -23.60
C GLY A 130 0.98 4.99 -23.54
N GLU A 131 0.35 5.32 -22.42
CA GLU A 131 -1.10 5.59 -22.37
C GLU A 131 -1.36 7.07 -22.66
N TYR A 132 -0.61 7.96 -22.01
CA TYR A 132 -0.66 9.40 -22.22
C TYR A 132 -0.22 9.82 -23.64
N GLY A 133 0.77 9.14 -24.22
CA GLY A 133 1.20 9.37 -25.61
C GLY A 133 0.13 9.03 -26.66
N LYS A 134 -0.81 8.13 -26.32
CA LYS A 134 -1.98 7.78 -27.15
C LYS A 134 -3.17 8.72 -26.93
N GLY A 135 -3.02 9.76 -26.11
CA GLY A 135 -4.12 10.66 -25.74
C GLY A 135 -5.14 10.03 -24.78
N MET A 136 -4.80 8.92 -24.11
CA MET A 136 -5.66 8.26 -23.12
C MET A 136 -5.36 8.72 -21.69
N GLY A 137 -4.73 9.89 -21.52
CA GLY A 137 -4.34 10.40 -20.21
C GLY A 137 -5.51 10.62 -19.26
N THR A 138 -5.23 10.56 -17.96
CA THR A 138 -6.18 10.92 -16.91
C THR A 138 -6.19 12.44 -16.76
N TYR A 139 -7.37 13.03 -16.53
CA TYR A 139 -7.46 14.46 -16.23
C TYR A 139 -6.60 14.82 -15.00
N GLY A 140 -6.09 16.05 -14.97
CA GLY A 140 -5.31 16.57 -13.84
C GLY A 140 -3.80 16.33 -13.92
N PHE A 141 -3.36 15.45 -14.81
CA PHE A 141 -1.95 15.16 -15.01
C PHE A 141 -1.31 16.07 -16.05
N THR A 142 -0.27 16.79 -15.65
CA THR A 142 0.54 17.63 -16.56
C THR A 142 1.95 17.09 -16.61
N GLU A 143 2.51 16.96 -17.80
CA GLU A 143 3.91 16.57 -17.94
C GLU A 143 4.83 17.62 -17.32
N ILE A 144 5.75 17.17 -16.48
CA ILE A 144 6.80 18.02 -15.92
C ILE A 144 8.09 17.78 -16.71
N GLN A 145 8.56 18.83 -17.40
CA GLN A 145 9.88 18.79 -18.02
C GLN A 145 10.94 18.86 -16.92
N ARG A 146 11.81 17.85 -16.85
CA ARG A 146 13.01 17.93 -16.02
C ARG A 146 14.15 18.48 -16.86
N ASP A 147 14.89 19.43 -16.29
CA ASP A 147 16.20 19.79 -16.80
C ASP A 147 17.19 18.65 -16.50
N THR A 148 17.13 17.61 -17.31
CA THR A 148 18.09 16.49 -17.27
C THR A 148 19.41 16.84 -17.95
N GLY A 149 19.52 18.05 -18.54
CA GLY A 149 20.58 18.42 -19.46
C GLY A 149 20.53 17.67 -20.81
N GLU A 150 19.46 16.94 -21.10
CA GLU A 150 19.27 16.19 -22.35
C GLU A 150 18.29 16.93 -23.28
N THR A 151 18.58 16.95 -24.59
CA THR A 151 17.70 17.53 -25.59
C THR A 151 16.47 16.64 -25.82
N GLU A 152 15.33 17.19 -26.24
CA GLU A 152 14.13 16.40 -26.62
C GLU A 152 14.46 15.30 -27.65
N GLU A 153 15.42 15.54 -28.54
CA GLU A 153 15.95 14.56 -29.49
C GLU A 153 16.61 13.36 -28.79
N LEU A 154 17.34 13.58 -27.69
CA LEU A 154 17.96 12.52 -26.89
C LEU A 154 16.94 11.74 -26.05
N VAL A 155 15.91 12.42 -25.53
CA VAL A 155 14.77 11.79 -24.83
C VAL A 155 13.98 10.90 -25.79
N ASN A 156 13.78 11.34 -27.03
CA ASN A 156 13.05 10.56 -28.05
C ASN A 156 13.90 9.42 -28.67
N GLN A 157 15.23 9.45 -28.55
CA GLN A 157 16.14 8.40 -29.02
C GLN A 157 16.49 7.35 -27.93
N ALA A 158 15.83 7.41 -26.76
CA ALA A 158 16.21 6.80 -25.48
C ALA A 158 16.15 5.26 -25.34
N ARG A 159 16.65 4.50 -26.31
CA ARG A 159 16.90 3.05 -26.09
C ARG A 159 18.13 2.76 -25.22
N ASP A 160 19.00 3.76 -24.99
CA ASP A 160 20.34 3.54 -24.41
C ASP A 160 20.72 4.43 -23.19
N ARG A 161 19.82 5.12 -22.47
CA ARG A 161 20.24 6.02 -21.36
C ARG A 161 19.37 6.04 -20.10
N LYS A 162 20.02 6.53 -19.02
CA LYS A 162 19.65 6.56 -17.58
C LYS A 162 18.26 7.12 -17.20
N HIS A 163 17.60 7.88 -18.07
CA HIS A 163 16.36 8.59 -17.72
C HIS A 163 15.30 8.40 -18.81
N GLY A 164 14.88 7.15 -19.02
CA GLY A 164 13.81 6.79 -19.94
C GLY A 164 12.39 7.09 -19.43
N PHE A 165 12.23 8.01 -18.48
CA PHE A 165 10.93 8.30 -17.87
C PHE A 165 10.42 9.69 -18.25
N ARG A 166 9.17 9.74 -18.70
CA ARG A 166 8.37 10.96 -18.70
C ARG A 166 7.54 10.99 -17.43
N TYR A 167 7.48 12.14 -16.79
CA TYR A 167 6.86 12.34 -15.50
C TYR A 167 5.65 13.24 -15.65
N PHE A 168 4.53 12.87 -15.04
CA PHE A 168 3.32 13.66 -15.04
C PHE A 168 2.91 13.92 -13.61
N GLU A 169 2.68 15.18 -13.26
CA GLU A 169 2.24 15.59 -11.92
C GLU A 169 0.73 15.78 -11.88
N ASN A 170 0.09 15.17 -10.88
CA ASN A 170 -1.33 15.28 -10.61
C ASN A 170 -1.63 16.56 -9.83
N LYS A 171 -2.31 17.53 -10.45
CA LYS A 171 -2.75 18.76 -9.77
C LYS A 171 -3.81 18.52 -8.69
N ASN A 172 -4.52 17.39 -8.77
CA ASN A 172 -5.57 16.97 -7.84
C ASN A 172 -5.03 16.09 -6.68
N PHE A 173 -3.71 16.04 -6.51
CA PHE A 173 -3.05 15.32 -5.41
C PHE A 173 -3.56 15.80 -4.04
N ILE A 174 -4.06 14.87 -3.22
CA ILE A 174 -4.42 15.08 -1.82
C ILE A 174 -3.37 14.41 -0.93
N PRO A 175 -2.58 15.15 -0.14
CA PRO A 175 -1.62 14.56 0.78
C PRO A 175 -2.30 13.67 1.83
N MET A 176 -1.55 12.71 2.36
CA MET A 176 -2.08 11.69 3.24
C MET A 176 -2.70 12.27 4.53
N GLY A 177 -3.79 11.67 5.03
CA GLY A 177 -4.37 12.01 6.33
C GLY A 177 -5.24 13.25 6.31
N PHE A 178 -6.37 13.23 5.61
CA PHE A 178 -7.28 14.38 5.44
C PHE A 178 -8.67 14.08 6.02
N VAL A 179 -9.53 15.10 6.12
CA VAL A 179 -10.88 14.94 6.70
C VAL A 179 -11.97 15.26 5.69
N PHE A 180 -13.12 14.64 5.88
CA PHE A 180 -14.34 14.97 5.17
C PHE A 180 -15.30 15.72 6.09
N ARG A 181 -16.01 16.69 5.53
CA ARG A 181 -17.11 17.37 6.23
C ARG A 181 -18.42 16.57 6.14
N GLN A 182 -18.58 15.85 5.04
CA GLN A 182 -19.77 15.05 4.76
C GLN A 182 -19.47 13.56 4.95
N TYR A 183 -20.51 12.79 5.24
CA TYR A 183 -20.46 11.34 5.23
C TYR A 183 -21.68 10.77 4.50
N ILE A 184 -21.55 9.56 3.97
CA ILE A 184 -22.65 8.77 3.42
C ILE A 184 -22.52 7.33 3.91
N TYR A 185 -23.63 6.63 4.14
CA TYR A 185 -23.58 5.22 4.50
C TYR A 185 -23.35 4.32 3.28
N GLU A 186 -22.67 3.18 3.49
CA GLU A 186 -22.43 2.18 2.44
C GLU A 186 -23.73 1.77 1.72
N SER A 187 -24.81 1.48 2.46
CA SER A 187 -26.11 1.12 1.85
C SER A 187 -26.77 2.21 0.99
N GLU A 188 -26.39 3.47 1.18
CA GLU A 188 -26.86 4.60 0.39
C GLU A 188 -25.95 4.81 -0.83
N PHE A 189 -24.63 4.75 -0.63
CA PHE A 189 -23.65 4.86 -1.71
C PHE A 189 -23.74 3.68 -2.69
N ASP A 190 -24.17 2.50 -2.24
CA ASP A 190 -24.43 1.32 -3.08
C ASP A 190 -25.60 1.46 -4.04
N LYS A 191 -26.49 2.43 -3.81
CA LYS A 191 -27.60 2.73 -4.73
C LYS A 191 -27.19 3.63 -5.89
N LEU A 192 -26.00 4.22 -5.84
CA LEU A 192 -25.48 5.12 -6.87
C LEU A 192 -24.85 4.33 -8.03
N ASP A 193 -24.86 4.90 -9.24
CA ASP A 193 -24.14 4.33 -10.37
C ASP A 193 -22.63 4.51 -10.17
N LYS A 194 -21.92 3.41 -9.88
CA LYS A 194 -20.47 3.41 -9.64
C LYS A 194 -19.65 3.90 -10.84
N ASN A 195 -20.24 3.98 -12.03
CA ASN A 195 -19.57 4.60 -13.18
C ASN A 195 -19.47 6.12 -13.07
N GLN A 196 -20.28 6.73 -12.21
CA GLN A 196 -20.45 8.17 -12.05
C GLN A 196 -19.95 8.69 -10.70
N THR A 197 -19.58 7.82 -9.77
CA THR A 197 -19.19 8.19 -8.40
C THR A 197 -17.71 8.50 -8.22
N ASP A 198 -16.84 8.20 -9.20
CA ASP A 198 -15.39 8.32 -9.03
C ASP A 198 -14.96 9.71 -8.55
N ARG A 199 -15.25 10.78 -9.30
CA ARG A 199 -14.96 12.16 -8.85
C ARG A 199 -15.72 12.53 -7.58
N ALA A 200 -16.88 11.93 -7.30
CA ALA A 200 -17.63 12.23 -6.08
C ALA A 200 -16.97 11.64 -4.80
N LEU A 201 -15.98 10.74 -4.93
CA LEU A 201 -15.25 10.18 -3.79
C LEU A 201 -14.53 11.25 -2.94
N VAL A 202 -14.24 12.43 -3.49
CA VAL A 202 -13.61 13.52 -2.72
C VAL A 202 -14.61 14.32 -1.85
N LYS A 203 -15.93 14.09 -1.99
CA LYS A 203 -16.97 14.87 -1.31
C LYS A 203 -17.30 14.38 0.10
N ALA A 204 -17.37 13.06 0.30
CA ALA A 204 -17.87 12.46 1.53
C ALA A 204 -17.09 11.20 1.92
N LEU A 205 -16.95 11.00 3.23
CA LEU A 205 -16.43 9.75 3.79
C LEU A 205 -17.53 8.68 3.74
N ILE A 206 -17.24 7.52 3.17
CA ILE A 206 -18.21 6.42 3.12
C ILE A 206 -18.03 5.59 4.39
N LEU A 207 -19.12 5.39 5.14
CA LEU A 207 -19.10 4.73 6.45
C LEU A 207 -20.04 3.52 6.47
N PRO A 208 -19.68 2.44 7.19
CA PRO A 208 -20.60 1.34 7.45
C PRO A 208 -21.89 1.81 8.13
N ASP A 209 -23.03 1.19 7.79
CA ASP A 209 -24.34 1.53 8.36
C ASP A 209 -24.42 1.37 9.89
N ASP A 210 -23.57 0.51 10.48
CA ASP A 210 -23.49 0.29 11.93
C ASP A 210 -22.58 1.28 12.66
N THR A 211 -22.03 2.27 11.95
CA THR A 211 -21.17 3.31 12.54
C THR A 211 -21.90 4.06 13.66
N PRO A 212 -21.37 4.09 14.90
CA PRO A 212 -22.02 4.76 16.01
C PRO A 212 -22.23 6.26 15.75
N LYS A 213 -23.44 6.76 16.00
CA LYS A 213 -23.86 8.15 15.76
C LYS A 213 -22.91 9.21 16.33
N LYS A 214 -22.28 8.94 17.47
CA LYS A 214 -21.30 9.85 18.10
C LYS A 214 -20.16 10.28 17.17
N TYR A 215 -19.85 9.51 16.13
CA TYR A 215 -18.80 9.84 15.15
C TYR A 215 -19.32 10.68 13.98
N THR A 216 -20.63 10.65 13.71
CA THR A 216 -21.27 11.38 12.61
C THR A 216 -22.07 12.60 13.08
N GLU A 217 -22.26 12.79 14.38
CA GLU A 217 -23.04 13.89 14.99
C GLU A 217 -22.61 15.30 14.54
N GLN A 218 -21.33 15.50 14.22
CA GLN A 218 -20.78 16.79 13.77
C GLN A 218 -20.56 16.85 12.25
N MET A 219 -20.88 15.77 11.54
CA MET A 219 -20.72 15.66 10.09
C MET A 219 -22.07 15.91 9.39
N ILE A 220 -22.00 16.31 8.13
CA ILE A 220 -23.19 16.48 7.29
C ILE A 220 -23.48 15.14 6.61
N HIS A 221 -24.68 14.60 6.81
CA HIS A 221 -25.12 13.41 6.09
C HIS A 221 -25.42 13.79 4.63
N ALA A 222 -24.63 13.28 3.69
CA ALA A 222 -24.80 13.48 2.26
C ALA A 222 -25.95 12.63 1.72
N GLY A 223 -26.88 13.25 1.02
CA GLY A 223 -27.90 12.55 0.26
C GLY A 223 -27.39 12.11 -1.12
N ALA A 224 -28.20 11.33 -1.84
CA ALA A 224 -27.88 10.90 -3.20
C ALA A 224 -27.65 12.09 -4.17
N SER A 225 -28.32 13.22 -3.95
CA SER A 225 -28.14 14.45 -4.74
C SER A 225 -26.80 15.13 -4.49
N ASP A 226 -26.21 14.97 -3.30
CA ASP A 226 -24.91 15.56 -2.98
C ASP A 226 -23.75 14.75 -3.60
N MET A 227 -23.99 13.45 -3.80
CA MET A 227 -23.06 12.49 -4.39
C MET A 227 -23.24 12.32 -5.91
N THR A 228 -23.94 13.25 -6.58
CA THR A 228 -24.00 13.27 -8.05
C THR A 228 -22.60 13.46 -8.64
N ALA A 229 -22.38 12.88 -9.81
CA ALA A 229 -21.13 13.02 -10.55
C ALA A 229 -20.68 14.48 -10.63
N ILE A 230 -19.45 14.75 -10.23
CA ILE A 230 -18.82 16.05 -10.49
C ILE A 230 -18.47 16.09 -11.97
N THR A 231 -19.26 16.78 -12.78
CA THR A 231 -18.99 16.91 -14.22
C THR A 231 -18.06 18.08 -14.52
N SER A 232 -17.98 19.07 -13.63
CA SER A 232 -17.13 20.24 -13.80
C SER A 232 -15.72 19.97 -13.28
N ASP A 233 -14.75 20.22 -14.13
CA ASP A 233 -13.33 20.19 -13.82
C ASP A 233 -12.96 21.16 -12.69
N ASP A 234 -13.51 22.38 -12.70
CA ASP A 234 -13.25 23.39 -11.67
C ASP A 234 -13.81 22.98 -10.30
N GLU A 235 -15.00 22.35 -10.27
CA GLU A 235 -15.61 21.83 -9.05
C GLU A 235 -14.76 20.69 -8.47
N PHE A 236 -14.32 19.75 -9.32
CA PHE A 236 -13.47 18.63 -8.88
C PHE A 236 -12.13 19.13 -8.32
N ASP A 237 -11.51 20.07 -9.02
CA ASP A 237 -10.29 20.75 -8.58
C ASP A 237 -10.45 21.43 -7.22
N GLU A 238 -11.56 22.14 -7.01
CA GLU A 238 -11.85 22.81 -5.74
C GLU A 238 -12.07 21.82 -4.61
N GLU A 239 -12.83 20.75 -4.85
CA GLU A 239 -13.07 19.70 -3.87
C GLU A 239 -11.77 18.98 -3.44
N CYS A 240 -10.85 18.74 -4.39
CA CYS A 240 -9.52 18.21 -4.09
C CYS A 240 -8.70 19.18 -3.24
N ARG A 241 -8.68 20.49 -3.59
CA ARG A 241 -7.99 21.53 -2.80
C ARG A 241 -8.56 21.63 -1.38
N ASN A 242 -9.88 21.54 -1.23
CA ASN A 242 -10.55 21.55 0.06
C ASN A 242 -10.11 20.38 0.94
N ARG A 243 -9.94 19.18 0.37
CA ARG A 243 -9.40 18.02 1.12
C ARG A 243 -7.92 18.22 1.45
N ALA A 244 -7.11 18.63 0.48
CA ALA A 244 -5.69 18.87 0.65
C ALA A 244 -5.40 19.94 1.72
N ALA A 245 -6.24 20.97 1.84
CA ALA A 245 -6.11 21.99 2.89
C ALA A 245 -6.25 21.42 4.33
N THR A 246 -6.88 20.25 4.47
CA THR A 246 -7.07 19.58 5.77
C THR A 246 -6.12 18.41 6.01
N SER A 247 -5.29 18.04 5.03
CA SER A 247 -4.38 16.91 5.14
C SER A 247 -3.37 17.08 6.28
N CYS A 248 -2.76 15.99 6.71
CA CYS A 248 -1.67 16.02 7.66
C CYS A 248 -0.53 16.91 7.16
N THR A 249 0.06 17.68 8.07
CA THR A 249 1.22 18.53 7.79
C THR A 249 2.50 17.72 7.64
N SER A 250 2.52 16.49 8.15
CA SER A 250 3.58 15.52 7.92
C SER A 250 2.99 14.11 7.88
N PHE A 251 3.50 13.26 7.01
CA PHE A 251 3.22 11.82 7.00
C PHE A 251 4.52 11.07 6.65
N ARG A 252 4.80 9.99 7.37
CA ARG A 252 5.88 9.06 7.01
C ARG A 252 5.49 7.62 7.34
N THR A 253 5.97 6.68 6.54
CA THR A 253 5.92 5.26 6.86
C THR A 253 7.01 4.91 7.88
N ILE A 254 6.69 3.95 8.75
CA ILE A 254 7.61 3.39 9.74
C ILE A 254 8.09 2.04 9.21
N HIS A 255 9.41 1.90 9.09
CA HIS A 255 10.08 0.66 8.69
C HIS A 255 11.00 0.11 9.80
N GLU A 256 11.17 0.89 10.86
CA GLU A 256 12.00 0.56 12.01
C GLU A 256 11.39 -0.59 12.81
N LYS A 257 12.23 -1.54 13.21
CA LYS A 257 11.81 -2.69 14.04
C LYS A 257 11.38 -2.30 15.45
N ARG A 258 11.82 -1.13 15.93
CA ARG A 258 11.54 -0.62 17.26
C ARG A 258 11.24 0.86 17.16
N ILE A 259 10.12 1.28 17.74
CA ILE A 259 9.73 2.68 17.83
C ILE A 259 9.32 3.01 19.24
N SER A 260 9.70 4.19 19.68
CA SER A 260 9.32 4.72 20.98
C SER A 260 8.27 5.79 20.80
N ILE A 261 7.14 5.63 21.50
CA ILE A 261 6.06 6.61 21.54
C ILE A 261 6.10 7.27 22.92
N LYS A 262 6.10 8.60 22.95
CA LYS A 262 5.86 9.33 24.20
C LYS A 262 4.37 9.22 24.53
N THR A 263 4.07 8.62 25.67
CA THR A 263 2.71 8.58 26.19
C THR A 263 2.29 9.95 26.69
N ASP A 264 0.99 10.13 26.87
CA ASP A 264 0.40 11.30 27.51
C ASP A 264 0.97 11.60 28.92
N SER A 265 1.45 10.58 29.61
CA SER A 265 2.15 10.71 30.91
C SER A 265 3.61 11.22 30.79
N GLY A 266 4.09 11.50 29.58
CA GLY A 266 5.48 11.88 29.30
C GLY A 266 6.47 10.71 29.32
N LYS A 267 6.02 9.50 29.65
CA LYS A 267 6.85 8.28 29.63
C LYS A 267 7.00 7.75 28.23
N GLU A 268 8.20 7.31 27.90
CA GLU A 268 8.50 6.67 26.63
C GLU A 268 8.15 5.18 26.68
N LYS A 269 7.36 4.71 25.72
CA LYS A 269 7.00 3.30 25.57
C LYS A 269 7.50 2.78 24.23
N THR A 270 8.39 1.79 24.27
CA THR A 270 8.93 1.18 23.05
C THR A 270 8.07 0.00 22.60
N PHE A 271 7.74 0.00 21.32
CA PHE A 271 7.01 -1.06 20.64
C PHE A 271 7.93 -1.74 19.62
N SER A 272 7.79 -3.06 19.49
CA SER A 272 8.36 -3.78 18.36
C SER A 272 7.39 -3.68 17.18
N SER A 273 7.85 -3.13 16.04
CA SER A 273 7.09 -3.16 14.79
C SER A 273 7.65 -4.27 13.91
N TYR A 274 6.83 -5.28 13.63
CA TYR A 274 7.17 -6.38 12.72
C TYR A 274 6.49 -6.24 11.36
N GLY A 275 5.46 -5.39 11.28
CA GLY A 275 4.65 -5.18 10.09
C GLY A 275 4.73 -3.77 9.50
N GLY A 276 5.59 -2.91 10.07
CA GLY A 276 5.67 -1.49 9.70
C GLY A 276 4.63 -0.63 10.40
N GLY A 277 4.37 0.55 9.85
CA GLY A 277 3.39 1.48 10.36
C GLY A 277 3.47 2.83 9.68
N PHE A 278 2.87 3.85 10.30
CA PHE A 278 3.05 5.23 9.89
C PHE A 278 2.93 6.19 11.08
N GLN A 279 3.50 7.37 10.89
CA GLN A 279 3.34 8.53 11.74
C GLN A 279 2.80 9.69 10.93
N ALA A 280 1.85 10.41 11.49
CA ALA A 280 1.25 11.58 10.87
C ALA A 280 1.03 12.69 11.90
N THR A 281 1.16 13.94 11.48
CA THR A 281 0.80 15.11 12.30
C THR A 281 -0.36 15.79 11.63
N THR A 282 -1.50 15.93 12.31
CA THR A 282 -2.68 16.56 11.73
C THR A 282 -2.42 18.02 11.37
N SER A 283 -3.22 18.56 10.47
CA SER A 283 -3.47 20.00 10.42
C SER A 283 -4.13 20.46 11.73
N ASN A 284 -4.31 21.78 11.89
CA ASN A 284 -5.06 22.30 13.03
C ASN A 284 -6.57 22.05 12.81
N LEU A 285 -7.07 20.93 13.33
CA LEU A 285 -8.46 20.52 13.17
C LEU A 285 -9.38 21.48 13.92
N GLU A 286 -10.38 22.03 13.23
CA GLU A 286 -11.34 22.98 13.83
C GLU A 286 -12.34 22.32 14.79
N ASN A 287 -12.63 21.03 14.54
CA ASN A 287 -13.59 20.19 15.26
C ASN A 287 -12.98 18.81 15.52
N ARG A 288 -13.69 17.98 16.30
CA ARG A 288 -13.38 16.54 16.37
C ARG A 288 -13.72 15.92 15.01
N SER A 289 -12.78 15.16 14.43
CA SER A 289 -12.89 14.69 13.06
C SER A 289 -12.42 13.25 12.89
N LEU A 290 -12.96 12.58 11.88
CA LEU A 290 -12.43 11.32 11.36
C LEU A 290 -11.35 11.64 10.32
N VAL A 291 -10.07 11.41 10.66
CA VAL A 291 -8.93 11.58 9.75
C VAL A 291 -8.79 10.33 8.90
N TYR A 292 -9.09 10.45 7.62
CA TYR A 292 -9.02 9.37 6.64
C TYR A 292 -7.58 9.12 6.20
N PHE A 293 -7.20 7.85 6.17
CA PHE A 293 -5.98 7.36 5.56
C PHE A 293 -6.34 6.28 4.56
N SER A 294 -5.81 6.39 3.33
CA SER A 294 -5.90 5.32 2.32
C SER A 294 -4.94 4.18 2.66
N VAL A 295 -5.14 3.59 3.84
CA VAL A 295 -4.44 2.45 4.41
C VAL A 295 -5.51 1.45 4.85
N PRO A 296 -5.43 0.17 4.41
CA PRO A 296 -6.40 -0.85 4.80
C PRO A 296 -6.56 -1.00 6.31
N ASN A 297 -7.80 -1.00 6.82
CA ASN A 297 -8.13 -1.18 8.23
C ASN A 297 -8.06 -2.65 8.65
N LEU A 298 -6.84 -3.17 8.79
CA LEU A 298 -6.55 -4.51 9.27
C LEU A 298 -6.66 -4.64 10.80
N ALA A 299 -7.14 -5.79 11.28
CA ALA A 299 -7.21 -6.10 12.72
C ALA A 299 -5.86 -6.04 13.47
N GLY A 300 -4.73 -6.03 12.76
CA GLY A 300 -3.39 -5.92 13.35
C GLY A 300 -2.96 -4.49 13.71
N TRP A 301 -3.75 -3.47 13.40
CA TRP A 301 -3.41 -2.08 13.70
C TRP A 301 -3.57 -1.74 15.19
N LYS A 302 -2.60 -0.97 15.70
CA LYS A 302 -2.70 -0.24 16.96
C LYS A 302 -2.40 1.21 16.69
N VAL A 303 -3.37 2.07 16.94
CA VAL A 303 -3.27 3.51 16.66
C VAL A 303 -3.23 4.28 17.97
N TYR A 304 -2.33 5.26 18.02
CA TYR A 304 -2.19 6.17 19.16
C TYR A 304 -2.36 7.61 18.68
N VAL A 305 -3.15 8.40 19.40
CA VAL A 305 -3.31 9.85 19.22
C VAL A 305 -2.71 10.51 20.45
N ASP A 306 -1.64 11.29 20.27
CA ASP A 306 -0.82 11.87 21.34
C ASP A 306 -0.38 10.83 22.39
N GLY A 307 -0.03 9.63 21.92
CA GLY A 307 0.41 8.52 22.76
C GLY A 307 -0.70 7.79 23.54
N ARG A 308 -1.97 8.20 23.41
CA ARG A 308 -3.14 7.48 23.94
C ARG A 308 -3.72 6.57 22.88
N GLU A 309 -4.17 5.38 23.25
CA GLU A 309 -4.83 4.47 22.32
C GLU A 309 -6.06 5.14 21.69
N GLY A 310 -6.03 5.28 20.36
CA GLY A 310 -7.04 5.94 19.56
C GLY A 310 -8.05 4.94 18.98
N THR A 311 -9.22 5.44 18.60
CA THR A 311 -10.23 4.62 17.93
C THR A 311 -10.07 4.69 16.42
N VAL A 312 -10.12 3.53 15.77
CA VAL A 312 -10.08 3.39 14.31
C VAL A 312 -11.43 2.88 13.85
N LEU A 313 -11.97 3.50 12.81
CA LEU A 313 -13.16 3.08 12.10
C LEU A 313 -12.77 2.56 10.72
N THR A 314 -13.57 1.62 10.20
CA THR A 314 -13.54 1.30 8.78
C THR A 314 -14.24 2.41 8.02
N ALA A 315 -13.62 2.87 6.95
CA ALA A 315 -14.18 3.83 6.01
C ALA A 315 -13.90 3.36 4.57
N ASP A 316 -14.65 3.88 3.61
CA ASP A 316 -14.54 3.57 2.19
C ASP A 316 -14.39 2.05 1.95
N TYR A 317 -15.31 1.26 2.51
CA TYR A 317 -15.38 -0.21 2.36
C TYR A 317 -14.18 -1.01 2.88
N GLY A 318 -13.17 -0.39 3.50
CA GLY A 318 -12.00 -1.14 3.98
C GLY A 318 -10.77 -0.31 4.34
N MET A 319 -10.77 0.99 4.05
CA MET A 319 -9.74 1.91 4.49
C MET A 319 -9.96 2.32 5.95
N MET A 320 -8.99 3.04 6.52
CA MET A 320 -9.03 3.43 7.92
C MET A 320 -9.34 4.91 8.10
N ALA A 321 -10.17 5.21 9.09
CA ALA A 321 -10.39 6.56 9.59
C ALA A 321 -10.11 6.60 11.10
N VAL A 322 -9.29 7.56 11.54
CA VAL A 322 -8.90 7.70 12.95
C VAL A 322 -9.73 8.82 13.58
N ASP A 323 -10.36 8.55 14.72
CA ASP A 323 -11.08 9.55 15.49
C ASP A 323 -10.10 10.46 16.27
N VAL A 324 -10.06 11.73 15.90
CA VAL A 324 -9.10 12.71 16.43
C VAL A 324 -9.83 13.93 17.00
N PRO A 325 -9.49 14.38 18.23
CA PRO A 325 -10.02 15.61 18.79
C PRO A 325 -9.68 16.87 17.97
N LYS A 326 -10.32 17.99 18.34
CA LYS A 326 -9.99 19.32 17.83
C LYS A 326 -8.54 19.69 18.21
N GLY A 327 -7.78 20.20 17.25
CA GLY A 327 -6.42 20.70 17.44
C GLY A 327 -5.38 20.05 16.53
N ILE A 328 -4.11 20.19 16.90
CA ILE A 328 -2.96 19.56 16.23
C ILE A 328 -2.55 18.34 17.06
N HIS A 329 -2.50 17.18 16.43
CA HIS A 329 -2.27 15.90 17.09
C HIS A 329 -1.24 15.04 16.35
N GLU A 330 -0.46 14.27 17.10
CA GLU A 330 0.43 13.24 16.55
C GLU A 330 -0.28 11.89 16.53
N ILE A 331 -0.44 11.31 15.34
CA ILE A 331 -1.00 9.99 15.12
C ILE A 331 0.15 9.02 14.86
N THR A 332 0.26 7.97 15.66
CA THR A 332 1.18 6.86 15.42
C THR A 332 0.39 5.56 15.25
N ALA A 333 0.44 4.98 14.05
CA ALA A 333 -0.18 3.70 13.73
C ALA A 333 0.88 2.62 13.56
N LEU A 334 0.76 1.52 14.30
CA LEU A 334 1.69 0.39 14.27
C LEU A 334 0.97 -0.87 13.84
N TYR A 335 1.49 -1.54 12.81
CA TYR A 335 0.94 -2.82 12.37
C TYR A 335 1.68 -3.97 13.05
N GLN A 336 0.92 -4.83 13.72
CA GLN A 336 1.40 -6.09 14.23
C GLN A 336 0.59 -7.23 13.60
N PRO A 337 1.22 -8.11 12.80
CA PRO A 337 0.50 -9.22 12.19
C PRO A 337 -0.24 -10.05 13.26
N PRO A 338 -1.57 -10.22 13.11
CA PRO A 338 -2.34 -11.07 14.01
C PRO A 338 -1.73 -12.48 14.05
N TYR A 339 -1.82 -13.12 15.22
CA TYR A 339 -1.34 -14.48 15.44
C TYR A 339 0.18 -14.72 15.30
N LEU A 340 1.01 -13.72 15.00
CA LEU A 340 2.47 -13.90 14.90
C LEU A 340 3.06 -14.53 16.17
N ARG A 341 2.63 -14.07 17.35
CA ARG A 341 3.06 -14.63 18.64
C ARG A 341 2.55 -16.06 18.86
N ALA A 342 1.29 -16.32 18.50
CA ALA A 342 0.70 -17.65 18.61
C ALA A 342 1.41 -18.65 17.69
N GLY A 343 1.71 -18.25 16.45
CA GLY A 343 2.48 -19.05 15.50
C GLY A 343 3.91 -19.32 15.97
N LEU A 344 4.57 -18.34 16.59
CA LEU A 344 5.88 -18.54 17.20
C LEU A 344 5.84 -19.58 18.34
N VAL A 345 4.86 -19.47 19.23
CA VAL A 345 4.66 -20.45 20.32
C VAL A 345 4.39 -21.84 19.74
N ALA A 346 3.48 -21.97 18.78
CA ALA A 346 3.17 -23.23 18.12
C ALA A 346 4.40 -23.87 17.44
N SER A 347 5.23 -23.05 16.78
CA SER A 347 6.47 -23.50 16.12
C SER A 347 7.48 -24.02 17.15
N LEU A 348 7.69 -23.29 18.24
CA LEU A 348 8.60 -23.70 19.32
C LEU A 348 8.12 -24.97 20.02
N SER A 349 6.81 -25.10 20.25
CA SER A 349 6.21 -26.34 20.78
C SER A 349 6.43 -27.51 19.82
N GLY A 350 6.25 -27.31 18.51
CA GLY A 350 6.51 -28.34 17.50
C GLY A 350 7.97 -28.81 17.50
N ILE A 351 8.93 -27.88 17.60
CA ILE A 351 10.36 -28.21 17.73
C ILE A 351 10.62 -29.03 18.99
N LEU A 352 10.03 -28.63 20.14
CA LEU A 352 10.17 -29.37 21.39
C LEU A 352 9.64 -30.80 21.25
N PHE A 353 8.46 -31.00 20.67
CA PHE A 353 7.91 -32.34 20.44
C PHE A 353 8.79 -33.18 19.52
N ALA A 354 9.34 -32.58 18.45
CA ALA A 354 10.26 -33.28 17.55
C ALA A 354 11.55 -33.73 18.28
N ILE A 355 12.09 -32.89 19.17
CA ILE A 355 13.25 -33.23 20.00
C ILE A 355 12.90 -34.38 20.95
N LEU A 356 11.78 -34.29 21.68
CA LEU A 356 11.33 -35.32 22.61
C LEU A 356 11.12 -36.66 21.90
N TYR A 357 10.50 -36.66 20.73
CA TYR A 357 10.33 -37.85 19.90
C TYR A 357 11.68 -38.43 19.45
N GLY A 358 12.61 -37.57 18.99
CA GLY A 358 13.95 -38.00 18.60
C GLY A 358 14.76 -38.61 19.75
N VAL A 359 14.60 -38.08 20.97
CA VAL A 359 15.18 -38.66 22.19
C VAL A 359 14.54 -40.00 22.52
N PHE A 360 13.20 -40.08 22.51
CA PHE A 360 12.46 -41.32 22.72
C PHE A 360 12.93 -42.44 21.76
N CYS A 361 12.98 -42.17 20.46
CA CYS A 361 13.48 -43.13 19.47
C CYS A 361 14.94 -43.54 19.71
N LYS A 362 15.80 -42.65 20.22
CA LYS A 362 17.19 -43.01 20.59
C LYS A 362 17.23 -43.93 21.81
N VAL A 363 16.38 -43.70 22.81
CA VAL A 363 16.30 -44.52 24.03
C VAL A 363 15.76 -45.91 23.70
N GLU A 364 14.66 -45.99 22.94
CA GLU A 364 14.11 -47.25 22.40
C GLU A 364 15.16 -48.06 21.65
N LYS A 365 15.87 -47.43 20.71
CA LYS A 365 16.92 -48.10 19.93
C LYS A 365 18.13 -48.54 20.77
N LYS A 366 18.40 -47.86 21.90
CA LYS A 366 19.42 -48.32 22.86
C LYS A 366 18.91 -49.52 23.65
N ARG A 367 17.65 -49.54 24.07
CA ARG A 367 17.01 -50.70 24.72
C ARG A 367 17.07 -51.93 23.82
N GLU A 368 16.60 -51.84 22.57
CA GLU A 368 16.63 -52.95 21.60
C GLU A 368 18.03 -53.55 21.36
N ARG A 369 19.08 -52.74 21.51
CA ARG A 369 20.49 -53.18 21.37
C ARG A 369 21.10 -53.77 22.62
N GLY A 370 20.50 -53.54 23.79
CA GLY A 370 20.93 -54.14 25.05
C GLY A 370 20.25 -55.48 25.33
N THR A 371 19.14 -55.78 24.65
CA THR A 371 18.40 -57.05 24.76
C THR A 371 18.77 -58.09 23.69
N ARG A 372 19.65 -57.76 22.75
CA ARG A 372 20.30 -58.68 21.79
C ARG A 372 21.78 -58.78 22.13
#